data_AF-A0A259DHD3-F1
#
_entry.id   AF-A0A259DHD3-F1
#
_cell.length_a   1.000
_cell.length_b   1.000
_cell.length_c   1.000
_cell.angle_alpha   90.00
_cell.angle_beta   90.00
_cell.angle_gamma   90.00
#
_symmetry.space_group_name_H-M   'P 1'
#
loop_
_entity.id
_entity.type
_entity.pdbx_description
1 polymer ?
#
loop_
_entity_poly.entity_id
_entity_poly.type
_entity_poly.pdbx_seq_one_letter_code
_entity_poly.pdbx_strand_id
1 'polypeptide(L)'
;MGHDLDVISIVRNGKVLFTGEVAKNYPKDHLEGKILEIAFRTGSGRPYFAYYLCHDYYCAVTLPGGAGYFGSPIEAAIKTEEFRSTVSQAIMAFLVGYLKSALKIDAGRDIASFSHNRAHTNTLSYVASLDDWFPIQHNDSESDDASERKVAAVNGGRCRIAEVIAVDELSPSD
;
A
#
# COMPACT_ATOMS: atom_id res chain seq x y z
N MET A 1 -19.27 -6.46 10.09
CA MET A 1 -18.63 -7.47 9.24
C MET A 1 -17.18 -7.05 9.13
N GLY A 2 -16.29 -7.74 9.85
CA GLY A 2 -14.86 -7.43 9.84
C GLY A 2 -14.27 -8.15 8.66
N HIS A 3 -13.85 -7.41 7.64
CA HIS A 3 -12.98 -7.97 6.60
C HIS A 3 -11.60 -8.17 7.24
N ASP A 4 -10.95 -9.29 6.93
CA ASP A 4 -9.57 -9.53 7.33
C ASP A 4 -8.69 -8.48 6.64
N LEU A 5 -8.26 -7.50 7.43
CA LEU A 5 -7.56 -6.31 7.00
C LEU A 5 -6.24 -6.23 7.75
N ASP A 6 -5.15 -6.51 7.04
CA ASP A 6 -3.81 -6.45 7.61
C ASP A 6 -3.07 -5.24 7.08
N VAL A 7 -2.72 -4.30 7.96
CA VAL A 7 -1.80 -3.21 7.60
C VAL A 7 -0.39 -3.79 7.56
N ILE A 8 0.24 -3.71 6.39
CA ILE A 8 1.52 -4.35 6.08
C ILE A 8 2.67 -3.37 6.23
N SER A 9 2.51 -2.14 5.76
CA SER A 9 3.54 -1.11 5.88
C SER A 9 2.93 0.28 5.90
N ILE A 10 3.58 1.20 6.62
CA ILE A 10 3.31 2.65 6.51
C ILE A 10 4.61 3.32 6.14
N VAL A 11 4.59 4.07 5.04
CA VAL A 11 5.75 4.81 4.51
C VAL A 11 5.42 6.29 4.46
N ARG A 12 6.40 7.13 4.79
CA ARG A 12 6.35 8.58 4.52
C ARG A 12 7.74 9.06 4.13
N ASN A 13 7.82 9.84 3.05
CA ASN A 13 9.09 10.41 2.59
C ASN A 13 10.19 9.34 2.40
N GLY A 14 9.78 8.17 1.89
CA GLY A 14 10.66 7.04 1.61
C GLY A 14 11.20 6.31 2.84
N LYS A 15 10.72 6.68 4.03
CA LYS A 15 11.02 6.01 5.28
C LYS A 15 9.86 5.13 5.70
N VAL A 16 10.16 3.89 6.03
CA VAL A 16 9.24 2.97 6.70
C VAL A 16 9.02 3.45 8.14
N LEU A 17 7.78 3.73 8.49
CA LEU A 17 7.33 4.11 9.83
C LEU A 17 6.75 2.93 10.60
N PHE A 18 6.27 1.93 9.87
CA PHE A 18 5.66 0.72 10.40
C PHE A 18 5.86 -0.44 9.42
N THR A 19 6.17 -1.61 9.97
CA THR A 19 6.17 -2.90 9.27
C THR A 19 5.31 -3.84 10.10
N GLY A 20 4.25 -4.38 9.49
CA GLY A 20 3.29 -5.28 10.13
C GLY A 20 3.88 -6.66 10.39
N GLU A 21 3.30 -7.39 11.34
CA GLU A 21 3.76 -8.73 11.71
C GLU A 21 3.66 -9.73 10.55
N VAL A 22 2.65 -9.58 9.69
CA VAL A 22 2.49 -10.40 8.47
C VAL A 22 3.74 -10.28 7.58
N ALA A 23 4.19 -9.05 7.30
CA ALA A 23 5.40 -8.82 6.51
C ALA A 23 6.65 -9.40 7.18
N LYS A 24 6.79 -9.24 8.50
CA LYS A 24 7.96 -9.74 9.24
C LYS A 24 8.07 -11.27 9.22
N ASN A 25 6.94 -11.96 9.09
CA ASN A 25 6.90 -13.42 9.03
C ASN A 25 7.09 -13.98 7.61
N TYR A 26 7.10 -13.13 6.58
CA TYR A 26 7.39 -13.57 5.24
C TYR A 26 8.86 -14.01 5.08
N PRO A 27 9.13 -15.06 4.28
CA PRO A 27 10.47 -15.36 3.80
C PRO A 27 11.11 -14.13 3.14
N LYS A 28 12.42 -13.94 3.32
CA LYS A 28 13.13 -12.74 2.79
C LYS A 28 13.18 -12.68 1.25
N ASP A 29 12.84 -13.76 0.57
CA ASP A 29 12.68 -13.89 -0.87
C ASP A 29 11.21 -13.79 -1.34
N HIS A 30 10.26 -13.60 -0.43
CA HIS A 30 8.85 -13.44 -0.77
C HIS A 30 8.59 -12.11 -1.47
N LEU A 31 7.75 -12.17 -2.52
CA LEU A 31 7.27 -11.02 -3.27
C LEU A 31 5.76 -10.96 -3.14
N GLU A 32 5.25 -9.98 -2.39
CA GLU A 32 3.81 -9.81 -2.21
C GLU A 32 3.26 -8.83 -3.24
N GLY A 33 2.66 -9.35 -4.31
CA GLY A 33 2.02 -8.54 -5.36
C GLY A 33 0.57 -8.15 -5.07
N LYS A 34 -0.04 -8.67 -3.99
CA LYS A 34 -1.46 -8.44 -3.67
C LYS A 34 -1.69 -7.29 -2.69
N ILE A 35 -0.64 -6.55 -2.34
CA ILE A 35 -0.78 -5.36 -1.51
C ILE A 35 -1.56 -4.27 -2.23
N LEU A 36 -2.41 -3.63 -1.47
CA LEU A 36 -3.18 -2.46 -1.89
C LEU A 36 -2.64 -1.25 -1.16
N GLU A 37 -2.83 -0.08 -1.74
CA GLU A 37 -2.22 1.15 -1.28
C GLU A 37 -3.26 2.25 -1.08
N ILE A 38 -3.16 2.95 0.05
CA ILE A 38 -3.88 4.18 0.33
C ILE A 38 -2.87 5.30 0.54
N ALA A 39 -3.01 6.37 -0.23
CA ALA A 39 -2.28 7.60 -0.01
C ALA A 39 -3.15 8.57 0.80
N PHE A 40 -2.71 8.92 2.00
CA PHE A 40 -3.30 9.93 2.86
C PHE A 40 -2.59 11.26 2.64
N ARG A 41 -3.25 12.18 1.93
CA ARG A 41 -2.72 13.52 1.65
C ARG A 41 -2.77 14.37 2.90
N THR A 42 -1.68 15.09 3.15
CA THR A 42 -1.52 15.96 4.32
C THR A 42 -1.49 17.43 3.95
N GLY A 43 -2.01 18.30 4.82
CA GLY A 43 -1.87 19.75 4.67
C GLY A 43 -0.43 20.24 4.80
N SER A 44 0.40 19.53 5.58
CA SER A 44 1.82 19.81 5.80
C SER A 44 2.77 19.39 4.67
N GLY A 45 2.25 18.76 3.61
CA GLY A 45 3.05 18.34 2.45
C GLY A 45 2.93 16.85 2.15
N ARG A 46 4.05 16.11 2.30
CA ARG A 46 4.20 14.74 1.78
C ARG A 46 3.19 13.75 2.40
N PRO A 47 2.51 12.94 1.56
CA PRO A 47 1.49 12.01 2.02
C PRO A 47 2.06 10.88 2.88
N TYR A 48 1.19 10.25 3.66
CA TYR A 48 1.46 8.92 4.20
C TYR A 48 0.92 7.89 3.22
N PHE A 49 1.73 6.88 2.91
CA PHE A 49 1.27 5.71 2.17
C PHE A 49 1.08 4.56 3.14
N ALA A 50 -0.11 3.97 3.14
CA ALA A 50 -0.41 2.76 3.90
C ALA A 50 -0.64 1.62 2.91
N TYR A 51 0.08 0.52 3.13
CA TYR A 51 -0.02 -0.69 2.33
C TYR A 51 -0.68 -1.77 3.17
N TYR A 52 -1.63 -2.48 2.57
CA TYR A 52 -2.46 -3.43 3.31
C TYR A 52 -2.84 -4.63 2.45
N LEU A 53 -3.17 -5.73 3.10
CA LEU A 53 -3.79 -6.90 2.48
C LEU A 53 -5.27 -6.92 2.84
N CYS A 54 -6.09 -7.20 1.83
CA CYS A 54 -7.49 -7.50 1.99
C CYS A 54 -7.91 -8.40 0.84
N HIS A 55 -8.04 -9.70 1.12
CA HIS A 55 -8.27 -10.71 0.08
C HIS A 55 -9.55 -10.42 -0.71
N ASP A 56 -10.66 -10.18 -0.01
CA ASP A 56 -11.96 -9.87 -0.62
C ASP A 56 -11.87 -8.70 -1.60
N TYR A 57 -11.22 -7.61 -1.17
CA TYR A 57 -11.12 -6.41 -1.98
C TYR A 57 -10.18 -6.57 -3.16
N TYR A 58 -9.03 -7.23 -2.94
CA TYR A 58 -8.11 -7.58 -4.02
C TYR A 58 -8.84 -8.39 -5.11
N CYS A 59 -9.60 -9.42 -4.72
CA CYS A 59 -10.39 -10.21 -5.65
C CYS A 59 -11.48 -9.38 -6.38
N ALA A 60 -12.15 -8.48 -5.66
CA ALA A 60 -13.18 -7.62 -6.25
C ALA A 60 -12.63 -6.66 -7.32
N VAL A 61 -11.39 -6.17 -7.18
CA VAL A 61 -10.80 -5.19 -8.11
C VAL A 61 -9.92 -5.79 -9.21
N THR A 62 -9.49 -7.06 -9.09
CA THR A 62 -8.56 -7.70 -10.04
C THR A 62 -9.17 -8.77 -10.93
N LEU A 63 -10.27 -9.42 -10.53
CA LEU A 63 -10.83 -10.55 -11.28
C LEU A 63 -11.75 -10.07 -12.42
N PRO A 64 -11.74 -10.72 -13.62
CA PRO A 64 -12.63 -10.42 -14.76
C PRO A 64 -14.14 -10.57 -14.50
N GLY A 65 -14.53 -10.91 -13.27
CA GLY A 65 -15.91 -10.95 -12.78
C GLY A 65 -16.06 -10.33 -11.39
N GLY A 66 -15.09 -9.53 -10.93
CA GLY A 66 -15.10 -8.88 -9.61
C GLY A 66 -16.29 -7.95 -9.39
N ALA A 67 -16.84 -7.39 -10.47
CA ALA A 67 -18.15 -6.73 -10.44
C ALA A 67 -19.27 -7.68 -9.98
N GLY A 68 -19.20 -8.95 -10.39
CA GLY A 68 -20.12 -10.01 -9.96
C GLY A 68 -19.99 -10.44 -8.49
N TYR A 69 -18.91 -10.06 -7.79
CA TYR A 69 -18.78 -10.29 -6.34
C TYR A 69 -19.79 -9.47 -5.54
N PHE A 70 -20.24 -8.35 -6.11
CA PHE A 70 -21.13 -7.39 -5.47
C PHE A 70 -22.51 -7.26 -6.14
N GLY A 71 -22.75 -7.93 -7.27
CA GLY A 71 -24.05 -7.98 -7.95
C GLY A 71 -24.00 -7.40 -9.37
N SER A 72 -25.03 -6.65 -9.75
CA SER A 72 -25.06 -5.96 -11.05
C SER A 72 -23.92 -4.93 -11.15
N PRO A 73 -23.46 -4.52 -12.36
CA PRO A 73 -22.34 -3.60 -12.50
C PRO A 73 -22.47 -2.27 -11.72
N ILE A 74 -23.69 -1.74 -11.60
CA ILE A 74 -23.96 -0.52 -10.83
C ILE A 74 -23.87 -0.78 -9.32
N GLU A 75 -24.51 -1.85 -8.84
CA GLU A 75 -24.41 -2.25 -7.43
C GLU A 75 -22.96 -2.58 -7.03
N ALA A 76 -22.21 -3.15 -7.96
CA ALA A 76 -20.81 -3.46 -7.78
C ALA A 76 -19.95 -2.22 -7.63
N ALA A 77 -20.17 -1.20 -8.48
CA ALA A 77 -19.47 0.07 -8.36
C ALA A 77 -19.77 0.75 -7.02
N ILE A 78 -21.04 0.78 -6.60
CA ILE A 78 -21.46 1.38 -5.33
C ILE A 78 -20.81 0.64 -4.14
N LYS A 79 -20.95 -0.69 -4.09
CA LYS A 79 -20.40 -1.50 -2.98
C LYS A 79 -18.87 -1.47 -2.95
N THR A 80 -18.21 -1.41 -4.11
CA THR A 80 -16.75 -1.25 -4.18
C THR A 80 -16.31 0.09 -3.59
N GLU A 81 -17.05 1.17 -3.86
CA GLU A 81 -16.72 2.49 -3.30
C GLU A 81 -17.04 2.59 -1.80
N GLU A 82 -18.15 2.01 -1.35
CA GLU A 82 -18.47 1.86 0.08
C GLU A 82 -17.38 1.08 0.81
N PHE A 83 -16.90 -0.01 0.19
CA PHE A 83 -15.80 -0.81 0.71
C PHE A 83 -14.50 0.00 0.79
N ARG A 84 -14.12 0.69 -0.29
CA ARG A 84 -12.95 1.59 -0.34
C ARG A 84 -12.99 2.61 0.78
N SER A 85 -14.13 3.27 0.95
CA SER A 85 -14.33 4.28 1.98
C SER A 85 -14.19 3.69 3.39
N THR A 86 -14.81 2.54 3.63
CA THR A 86 -14.77 1.85 4.94
C THR A 86 -13.35 1.42 5.31
N VAL A 87 -12.62 0.80 4.37
CA VAL A 87 -11.23 0.38 4.59
C VAL A 87 -10.31 1.58 4.77
N SER A 88 -10.49 2.66 4.00
CA SER A 88 -9.73 3.90 4.19
C SER A 88 -9.86 4.45 5.59
N GLN A 89 -11.09 4.50 6.11
CA GLN A 89 -11.35 5.02 7.44
C GLN A 89 -10.74 4.13 8.53
N ALA A 90 -10.83 2.80 8.38
CA ALA A 90 -10.22 1.86 9.30
C ALA A 90 -8.68 1.99 9.32
N ILE A 91 -8.05 2.04 8.15
CA ILE A 91 -6.59 2.21 8.02
C ILE A 91 -6.17 3.59 8.52
N MET A 92 -6.93 4.65 8.24
CA MET A 92 -6.67 5.99 8.75
C MET A 92 -6.68 6.01 10.28
N ALA A 93 -7.69 5.39 10.89
CA ALA A 93 -7.79 5.28 12.35
C ALA A 93 -6.59 4.51 12.94
N PHE A 94 -6.20 3.40 12.32
CA PHE A 94 -5.00 2.65 12.70
C PHE A 94 -3.74 3.51 12.59
N LEU A 95 -3.52 4.16 11.44
CA LEU A 95 -2.36 4.98 11.16
C LEU A 95 -2.25 6.13 12.17
N VAL A 96 -3.32 6.89 12.39
CA VAL A 96 -3.33 8.00 13.34
C VAL A 96 -3.08 7.50 14.77
N GLY A 97 -3.72 6.38 15.15
CA GLY A 97 -3.52 5.76 16.45
C GLY A 97 -2.08 5.30 16.68
N TYR A 98 -1.49 4.62 15.70
CA TYR A 98 -0.11 4.15 15.74
C TYR A 98 0.89 5.32 15.79
N LEU A 99 0.78 6.29 14.89
CA LEU A 99 1.67 7.46 14.85
C LEU A 99 1.66 8.23 16.16
N LYS A 100 0.48 8.42 16.76
CA LYS A 100 0.33 9.11 18.04
C LYS A 100 0.91 8.31 19.20
N SER A 101 0.62 7.02 19.28
CA SER A 101 1.03 6.18 20.40
C SER A 101 2.52 5.82 20.37
N ALA A 102 3.01 5.34 19.23
CA ALA A 102 4.37 4.84 19.04
C ALA A 102 5.37 5.94 18.71
N LEU A 103 5.02 6.88 17.83
CA LEU A 103 5.96 7.91 17.32
C LEU A 103 5.73 9.32 17.88
N LYS A 104 4.69 9.51 18.70
CA LYS A 104 4.28 10.81 19.27
C LYS A 104 3.98 11.88 18.19
N ILE A 105 3.51 11.44 17.03
CA ILE A 105 3.12 12.31 15.91
C ILE A 105 1.58 12.42 15.87
N ASP A 106 1.04 13.64 15.98
CA ASP A 106 -0.40 13.89 15.82
C ASP A 106 -0.75 14.19 14.35
N ALA A 107 -0.94 13.14 13.55
CA ALA A 107 -1.28 13.25 12.14
C ALA A 107 -2.78 13.46 11.87
N GLY A 108 -3.65 13.28 12.88
CA GLY A 108 -5.10 13.24 12.67
C GLY A 108 -5.70 14.56 12.17
N ARG A 109 -5.09 15.69 12.54
CA ARG A 109 -5.50 17.03 12.08
C ARG A 109 -4.86 17.45 10.76
N ASP A 110 -3.84 16.72 10.33
CA ASP A 110 -3.03 17.06 9.15
C ASP A 110 -3.50 16.31 7.89
N ILE A 111 -4.03 15.09 8.06
CA ILE A 111 -4.59 14.33 6.95
C ILE A 111 -5.87 15.01 6.46
N ALA A 112 -5.86 15.47 5.21
CA ALA A 112 -6.94 16.23 4.60
C ALA A 112 -7.84 15.36 3.70
N SER A 113 -7.28 14.35 3.05
CA SER A 113 -8.01 13.44 2.15
C SER A 113 -7.24 12.14 1.95
N PHE A 114 -7.87 11.15 1.32
CA PHE A 114 -7.23 9.92 0.90
C PHE A 114 -7.53 9.61 -0.57
N SER A 115 -6.65 8.83 -1.19
CA SER A 115 -6.90 8.16 -2.47
C SER A 115 -6.44 6.71 -2.38
N HIS A 116 -7.22 5.81 -2.96
CA HIS A 116 -6.80 4.42 -3.16
C HIS A 116 -6.10 4.30 -4.49
N ASN A 117 -4.94 3.65 -4.48
CA ASN A 117 -4.23 3.31 -5.71
C ASN A 117 -4.68 1.94 -6.23
N ARG A 118 -4.33 1.65 -7.48
CA ARG A 118 -4.75 0.42 -8.17
C ARG A 118 -4.04 -0.79 -7.58
N ALA A 119 -4.66 -1.95 -7.70
CA ALA A 119 -3.94 -3.20 -7.53
C ALA A 119 -2.77 -3.26 -8.54
N HIS A 120 -1.71 -4.00 -8.20
CA HIS A 120 -0.57 -4.23 -9.10
C HIS A 120 0.20 -2.94 -9.46
N THR A 121 0.24 -1.97 -8.56
CA THR A 121 1.13 -0.79 -8.69
C THR A 121 2.38 -0.88 -7.80
N ASN A 122 2.37 -1.81 -6.85
CA ASN A 122 3.45 -2.04 -5.91
C ASN A 122 3.56 -3.53 -5.59
N THR A 123 4.77 -3.97 -5.28
CA THR A 123 5.09 -5.28 -4.72
C THR A 123 5.82 -5.06 -3.40
N LEU A 124 5.36 -5.65 -2.30
CA LEU A 124 6.15 -5.62 -1.06
C LEU A 124 7.32 -6.57 -1.22
N SER A 125 8.53 -6.08 -0.97
CA SER A 125 9.77 -6.87 -1.07
C SER A 125 10.74 -6.50 0.03
N TYR A 126 11.49 -7.48 0.51
CA TYR A 126 12.52 -7.26 1.50
C TYR A 126 13.80 -6.74 0.83
N VAL A 127 14.36 -5.65 1.36
CA VAL A 127 15.58 -5.01 0.84
C VAL A 127 16.72 -5.28 1.82
N ALA A 128 17.54 -6.28 1.50
CA ALA A 128 18.59 -6.78 2.38
C ALA A 128 19.62 -5.72 2.81
N SER A 129 19.97 -4.76 1.94
CA SER A 129 20.91 -3.68 2.30
C SER A 129 20.33 -2.69 3.32
N LEU A 130 19.02 -2.68 3.51
CA LEU A 130 18.30 -1.80 4.44
C LEU A 130 17.65 -2.58 5.60
N ASP A 131 17.69 -3.91 5.56
CA ASP A 131 17.10 -4.81 6.56
C ASP A 131 15.62 -4.51 6.87
N ASP A 132 14.83 -4.15 5.86
CA ASP A 132 13.40 -3.84 6.02
C ASP A 132 12.59 -4.15 4.76
N TRP A 133 11.27 -4.16 4.90
CA TRP A 133 10.30 -4.37 3.83
C TRP A 133 9.87 -3.07 3.19
N PHE A 134 9.96 -3.00 1.86
CA PHE A 134 9.60 -1.82 1.09
C PHE A 134 8.54 -2.13 0.03
N PRO A 135 7.61 -1.20 -0.20
CA PRO A 135 6.66 -1.26 -1.31
C PRO A 135 7.37 -0.82 -2.60
N ILE A 136 7.96 -1.77 -3.29
CA ILE A 136 8.66 -1.53 -4.55
C ILE A 136 7.62 -1.26 -5.63
N GLN A 137 7.73 -0.12 -6.30
CA GLN A 137 6.84 0.21 -7.40
C GLN A 137 6.95 -0.86 -8.47
N HIS A 138 5.81 -1.36 -8.95
CA HIS A 138 5.71 -2.35 -10.01
C HIS A 138 4.38 -2.14 -10.71
N ASN A 139 4.35 -1.87 -12.01
CA ASN A 139 3.09 -1.74 -12.74
C ASN A 139 2.95 -2.78 -13.87
N ASP A 140 1.73 -2.99 -14.36
CA ASP A 140 1.40 -3.97 -15.41
C ASP A 140 2.13 -3.75 -16.76
N SER A 141 2.78 -2.60 -16.97
CA SER A 141 3.60 -2.37 -18.16
C SER A 141 5.07 -2.78 -17.98
N GLU A 142 5.48 -3.11 -16.76
CA GLU A 142 6.81 -3.62 -16.46
C GLU A 142 6.86 -5.15 -16.63
N SER A 143 8.08 -5.69 -16.71
CA SER A 143 8.29 -7.13 -16.74
C SER A 143 8.01 -7.76 -15.37
N ASP A 144 7.60 -9.03 -15.35
CA ASP A 144 7.33 -9.79 -14.11
C ASP A 144 8.50 -9.73 -13.09
N ASP A 145 9.74 -9.65 -13.58
CA ASP A 145 10.97 -9.57 -12.77
C ASP A 145 11.35 -8.14 -12.32
N ALA A 146 10.54 -7.12 -12.64
CA ALA A 146 10.91 -5.72 -12.44
C ALA A 146 11.16 -5.38 -10.97
N SER A 147 10.34 -5.91 -10.05
CA SER A 147 10.52 -5.73 -8.60
C SER A 147 11.86 -6.30 -8.15
N GLU A 148 12.19 -7.53 -8.58
CA GLU A 148 13.44 -8.21 -8.23
C GLU A 148 14.65 -7.42 -8.76
N ARG A 149 14.59 -6.93 -10.00
CA ARG A 149 15.66 -6.12 -10.60
C ARG A 149 15.85 -4.79 -9.85
N LYS A 150 14.77 -4.13 -9.42
CA LYS A 150 14.82 -2.90 -8.61
C LYS A 150 15.43 -3.18 -7.23
N VAL A 151 15.01 -4.23 -6.55
CA VAL A 151 15.58 -4.66 -5.26
C VAL A 151 17.07 -4.98 -5.40
N ALA A 152 17.46 -5.73 -6.44
CA ALA A 152 18.86 -6.04 -6.72
C ALA A 152 19.68 -4.80 -7.07
N ALA A 153 19.08 -3.77 -7.66
CA ALA A 153 19.75 -2.50 -7.92
C ALA A 153 20.02 -1.74 -6.61
N VAL A 154 19.04 -1.67 -5.69
CA VAL A 154 19.19 -1.04 -4.37
C VAL A 154 20.20 -1.81 -3.51
N ASN A 155 20.10 -3.14 -3.45
CA ASN A 155 21.05 -3.98 -2.69
C ASN A 155 22.48 -3.86 -3.22
N GLY A 156 22.65 -3.69 -4.53
CA GLY A 156 23.94 -3.45 -5.17
C GLY A 156 24.43 -2.01 -5.10
N GLY A 157 23.70 -1.09 -4.44
CA GLY A 157 24.05 0.33 -4.35
C GLY A 157 23.97 1.10 -5.68
N ARG A 158 23.29 0.55 -6.69
CA ARG A 158 23.16 1.15 -8.03
C ARG A 158 22.07 2.23 -8.09
N CYS A 159 21.09 2.19 -7.19
CA CYS A 159 20.08 3.22 -7.03
C CYS A 159 19.67 3.35 -5.55
N ARG A 160 19.02 4.47 -5.20
CA ARG A 160 18.48 4.67 -3.84
C ARG A 160 17.07 4.08 -3.74
N ILE A 161 16.67 3.66 -2.54
CA ILE A 161 15.33 3.11 -2.30
C ILE A 161 14.21 4.09 -2.67
N ALA A 162 14.43 5.39 -2.43
CA ALA A 162 13.49 6.46 -2.80
C ALA A 162 13.28 6.60 -4.32
N GLU A 163 14.11 5.97 -5.16
CA GLU A 163 13.95 5.98 -6.62
C GLU A 163 13.08 4.82 -7.13
N VAL A 164 12.76 3.85 -6.27
CA VAL A 164 12.04 2.63 -6.65
C VAL A 164 10.78 2.35 -5.81
N ILE A 165 10.43 3.26 -4.91
CA ILE A 165 9.19 3.22 -4.12
C ILE A 165 8.35 4.46 -4.42
N ALA A 166 7.04 4.39 -4.21
CA ALA A 166 6.18 5.56 -4.29
C ALA A 166 6.48 6.51 -3.09
N VAL A 167 7.02 7.70 -3.39
CA VAL A 167 7.42 8.67 -2.35
C VAL A 167 6.60 9.96 -2.37
N ASP A 168 6.22 10.42 -3.57
CA ASP A 168 5.63 11.75 -3.78
C ASP A 168 4.52 11.76 -4.85
N GLU A 169 4.49 10.79 -5.77
CA GLU A 169 3.46 10.69 -6.80
C GLU A 169 2.35 9.75 -6.33
N LEU A 170 1.09 10.19 -6.47
CA LEU A 170 -0.02 9.24 -6.46
C LEU A 170 0.17 8.31 -7.66
N SER A 171 -0.20 7.03 -7.53
CA SER A 171 -0.39 6.22 -8.72
C SER A 171 -1.37 6.95 -9.66
N PRO A 172 -1.14 6.95 -10.98
CA PRO A 172 -1.98 7.68 -11.91
C PRO A 172 -3.46 7.34 -11.69
N SER A 173 -4.22 8.36 -11.31
CA SER A 173 -5.68 8.35 -11.33
C SER A 173 -6.11 8.10 -12.78
N ASP A 174 -7.13 7.26 -12.99
CA ASP A 174 -7.89 7.34 -14.25
C ASP A 174 -8.57 8.71 -14.37
#